data_AF-A0A945ZNA7-F1
#
_entry.id   AF-A0A945ZNA7-F1
#
_cell.length_a   1.000
_cell.length_b   1.000
_cell.length_c   1.000
_cell.angle_alpha   90.00
_cell.angle_beta   90.00
_cell.angle_gamma   90.00
#
_symmetry.space_group_name_H-M   'P 1'
#
loop_
_entity.id
_entity.type
_entity.pdbx_description
1 polymer ?
#
loop_
_entity_poly.entity_id
_entity_poly.type
_entity_poly.pdbx_seq_one_letter_code
_entity_poly.pdbx_strand_id
1 'polypeptide(L)'
;MNSNNRIQRLVTIALGLCLMAASSASLKAQILDPVTWSFSVHQTGQSNQLDLVFHAEVEPCWHIYSQFLDDPNGPLPTYFELEFPEGIEAIGAVKECDPIVEYDPNFMMDLKFFEEEVNWVQTVQVTGDVKEAVKGYLSFMVCDESRCLPPEDIDFAFDINKSPAPPLEERCP
;
A
#
# COMPACT_ATOMS: atom_id res chain seq x y z
N MET A 1 60.30 -6.25 46.98
CA MET A 1 59.46 -5.42 46.10
C MET A 1 58.12 -6.11 45.87
N ASN A 2 57.05 -5.32 45.86
CA ASN A 2 55.74 -5.62 46.44
C ASN A 2 54.78 -6.43 45.55
N SER A 3 54.27 -7.56 46.05
CA SER A 3 53.28 -8.44 45.37
C SER A 3 51.97 -7.72 45.03
N ASN A 4 51.62 -6.70 45.82
CA ASN A 4 50.40 -5.90 45.67
C ASN A 4 50.33 -5.10 44.35
N ASN A 5 51.47 -4.74 43.74
CA ASN A 5 51.50 -3.99 42.48
C ASN A 5 51.21 -4.86 41.24
N ARG A 6 51.37 -6.19 41.32
CA ARG A 6 51.05 -7.09 40.19
C ARG A 6 49.56 -7.40 40.12
N ILE A 7 48.91 -7.57 41.28
CA ILE A 7 47.46 -7.82 41.36
C ILE A 7 46.67 -6.56 40.98
N GLN A 8 47.08 -5.36 41.43
CA GLN A 8 46.43 -4.11 41.02
C GLN A 8 46.52 -3.88 39.50
N ARG A 9 47.68 -4.12 38.87
CA ARG A 9 47.84 -3.95 37.41
C ARG A 9 47.02 -4.97 36.60
N LEU A 10 46.84 -6.19 37.10
CA LEU A 10 46.00 -7.21 36.45
C LEU A 10 44.50 -6.89 36.57
N VAL A 11 44.07 -6.33 37.70
CA VAL A 11 42.66 -5.91 37.91
C VAL A 11 42.30 -4.67 37.07
N THR A 12 43.22 -3.71 36.89
CA THR A 12 42.94 -2.54 36.04
C THR A 12 42.86 -2.89 34.54
N ILE A 13 43.61 -3.91 34.09
CA ILE A 13 43.55 -4.39 32.70
C ILE A 13 42.29 -5.26 32.47
N ALA A 14 41.85 -6.02 33.47
CA ALA A 14 40.64 -6.85 33.36
C ALA A 14 39.32 -6.06 33.50
N LEU A 15 39.32 -4.88 34.14
CA LEU A 15 38.11 -4.06 34.29
C LEU A 15 37.92 -3.03 33.15
N GLY A 16 38.96 -2.73 32.38
CA GLY A 16 38.87 -1.88 31.18
C GLY A 16 38.51 -2.63 29.90
N LEU A 17 38.62 -3.96 29.89
CA LEU A 17 38.44 -4.78 28.68
C LEU A 17 37.11 -5.57 28.66
N CYS A 18 36.15 -5.23 29.52
CA CYS A 18 34.82 -5.84 29.55
C CYS A 18 33.69 -4.81 29.28
N LEU A 19 34.05 -3.59 28.86
CA LEU A 19 33.11 -2.53 28.48
C LEU A 19 33.21 -2.16 26.99
N MET A 20 33.59 -3.12 26.15
CA MET A 20 33.44 -3.06 24.70
C MET A 20 32.66 -4.30 24.22
N ALA A 21 31.56 -4.64 24.90
CA ALA A 21 30.52 -5.40 24.25
C ALA A 21 29.83 -4.45 23.27
N ALA A 22 30.39 -4.39 22.07
CA ALA A 22 29.84 -3.69 20.92
C ALA A 22 28.36 -4.05 20.81
N SER A 23 27.52 -3.10 21.22
CA SER A 23 26.10 -3.12 20.91
C SER A 23 26.03 -2.80 19.43
N SER A 24 26.22 -3.82 18.59
CA SER A 24 25.89 -3.76 17.18
C SER A 24 24.37 -3.66 17.09
N ALA A 25 23.83 -2.48 17.39
CA ALA A 25 22.48 -2.13 17.04
C ALA A 25 22.47 -2.12 15.51
N SER A 26 22.03 -3.22 14.91
CA SER A 26 21.71 -3.27 13.50
C SER A 26 20.70 -2.16 13.24
N LEU A 27 21.15 -1.04 12.66
CA LEU A 27 20.28 -0.02 12.11
C LEU A 27 19.52 -0.70 10.97
N LYS A 28 18.32 -1.20 11.27
CA LYS A 28 17.35 -1.51 10.22
C LYS A 28 16.96 -0.15 9.63
N ALA A 29 17.47 0.17 8.44
CA ALA A 29 16.77 1.13 7.60
C ALA A 29 15.37 0.53 7.39
N GLN A 30 14.36 1.13 8.01
CA GLN A 30 12.98 0.72 7.76
C GLN A 30 12.70 1.09 6.31
N ILE A 31 12.25 0.11 5.52
CA ILE A 31 11.68 0.38 4.22
C ILE A 31 10.45 1.25 4.51
N LEU A 32 10.42 2.44 3.90
CA LEU A 32 9.30 3.35 4.04
C LEU A 32 8.17 2.84 3.17
N ASP A 33 7.04 2.52 3.79
CA ASP A 33 5.87 1.92 3.16
C ASP A 33 4.63 2.62 3.74
N PRO A 34 4.27 3.81 3.21
CA PRO A 34 3.27 4.68 3.81
C PRO A 34 1.84 4.32 3.37
N VAL A 35 1.64 3.22 2.64
CA VAL A 35 0.31 2.83 2.14
C VAL A 35 0.04 1.36 2.41
N THR A 36 -1.00 1.08 3.18
CA THR A 36 -1.45 -0.29 3.42
C THR A 36 -2.66 -0.61 2.54
N TRP A 37 -2.56 -1.70 1.76
CA TRP A 37 -3.64 -2.16 0.90
C TRP A 37 -4.43 -3.32 1.50
N SER A 38 -5.74 -3.30 1.29
CA SER A 38 -6.64 -4.41 1.60
C SER A 38 -7.66 -4.64 0.50
N PHE A 39 -8.12 -5.89 0.37
CA PHE A 39 -8.97 -6.35 -0.73
C PHE A 39 -10.20 -7.06 -0.19
N SER A 40 -11.38 -6.62 -0.58
CA SER A 40 -12.65 -7.19 -0.13
C SER A 40 -13.67 -7.34 -1.25
N VAL A 41 -14.61 -8.26 -1.07
CA VAL A 41 -15.75 -8.47 -1.98
C VAL A 41 -17.00 -8.00 -1.27
N HIS A 42 -17.75 -7.11 -1.92
CA HIS A 42 -18.98 -6.52 -1.40
C HIS A 42 -20.18 -6.86 -2.29
N GLN A 43 -21.36 -6.91 -1.68
CA GLN A 43 -22.62 -6.96 -2.42
C GLN A 43 -22.92 -5.62 -3.07
N THR A 44 -23.45 -5.62 -4.28
CA THR A 44 -23.96 -4.38 -4.92
C THR A 44 -25.42 -4.06 -4.55
N GLY A 45 -26.10 -5.02 -3.93
CA GLY A 45 -27.57 -5.01 -3.80
C GLY A 45 -28.31 -5.49 -5.05
N GLN A 46 -27.61 -5.70 -6.18
CA GLN A 46 -28.17 -6.30 -7.39
C GLN A 46 -27.87 -7.80 -7.44
N SER A 47 -28.78 -8.57 -8.04
CA SER A 47 -28.62 -10.02 -8.16
C SER A 47 -27.40 -10.36 -9.03
N ASN A 48 -26.57 -11.28 -8.52
CA ASN A 48 -25.38 -11.80 -9.20
C ASN A 48 -24.33 -10.73 -9.54
N GLN A 49 -24.35 -9.57 -8.91
CA GLN A 49 -23.31 -8.55 -9.08
C GLN A 49 -22.57 -8.33 -7.77
N LEU A 50 -21.25 -8.24 -7.88
CA LEU A 50 -20.35 -8.04 -6.75
C LEU A 50 -19.40 -6.88 -7.05
N ASP A 51 -19.03 -6.17 -6.00
CA ASP A 51 -18.01 -5.14 -6.04
C ASP A 51 -16.71 -5.72 -5.48
N LEU A 52 -15.64 -5.69 -6.29
CA LEU A 52 -14.28 -5.94 -5.85
C LEU A 52 -13.71 -4.60 -5.40
N VAL A 53 -13.43 -4.49 -4.11
CA VAL A 53 -13.00 -3.26 -3.47
C VAL A 53 -11.50 -3.35 -3.16
N PHE A 54 -10.77 -2.36 -3.65
CA PHE A 54 -9.37 -2.12 -3.34
C PHE A 54 -9.33 -0.93 -2.38
N HIS A 55 -8.93 -1.16 -1.14
CA HIS A 55 -8.88 -0.14 -0.11
C HIS A 55 -7.42 0.17 0.21
N ALA A 56 -7.08 1.46 0.22
CA ALA A 56 -5.77 1.94 0.66
C ALA A 56 -5.93 2.86 1.88
N GLU A 57 -5.17 2.55 2.94
CA GLU A 57 -4.91 3.45 4.05
C GLU A 57 -3.58 4.16 3.81
N VAL A 58 -3.61 5.49 3.69
CA VAL A 58 -2.47 6.34 3.37
C VAL A 58 -2.03 7.09 4.64
N GLU A 59 -0.76 6.94 5.02
CA GLU A 59 -0.22 7.63 6.18
C GLU A 59 -0.34 9.17 6.04
N PRO A 60 -0.53 9.91 7.15
CA PRO A 60 -0.63 11.37 7.09
C PRO A 60 0.54 12.03 6.35
N CYS A 61 0.22 13.10 5.60
CA CYS A 61 1.16 13.85 4.74
C CYS A 61 1.67 13.09 3.50
N TRP A 62 1.13 11.90 3.23
CA TRP A 62 1.32 11.22 1.95
C TRP A 62 0.05 11.27 1.13
N HIS A 63 0.22 11.22 -0.19
CA HIS A 63 -0.88 11.12 -1.13
C HIS A 63 -0.60 10.07 -2.20
N ILE A 64 -1.68 9.43 -2.64
CA ILE A 64 -1.71 8.45 -3.74
C ILE A 64 -2.47 9.04 -4.93
N TYR A 65 -1.95 8.84 -6.15
CA TYR A 65 -2.48 9.50 -7.33
C TYR A 65 -3.70 8.81 -7.95
N SER A 66 -4.56 9.63 -8.54
CA SER A 66 -5.71 9.21 -9.35
C SER A 66 -5.30 8.32 -10.53
N GLN A 67 -6.22 7.47 -11.00
CA GLN A 67 -6.08 6.74 -12.26
C GLN A 67 -6.10 7.69 -13.48
N PHE A 68 -6.60 8.92 -13.31
CA PHE A 68 -6.92 9.85 -14.39
C PHE A 68 -6.12 11.15 -14.30
N LEU A 69 -4.81 11.06 -14.49
CA LEU A 69 -3.92 12.22 -14.61
C LEU A 69 -3.91 12.76 -16.05
N ASP A 70 -3.95 14.08 -16.18
CA ASP A 70 -4.08 14.75 -17.49
C ASP A 70 -2.72 15.02 -18.18
N ASP A 71 -1.61 15.07 -17.42
CA ASP A 71 -0.27 15.36 -17.94
C ASP A 71 0.66 14.14 -17.80
N PRO A 72 1.29 13.68 -18.89
CA PRO A 72 2.21 12.54 -18.85
C PRO A 72 3.56 12.84 -18.18
N ASN A 73 3.88 14.10 -17.87
CA ASN A 73 5.12 14.49 -17.17
C ASN A 73 4.97 14.44 -15.63
N GLY A 74 3.77 14.11 -15.15
CA GLY A 74 3.47 13.94 -13.74
C GLY A 74 3.93 12.59 -13.15
N PRO A 75 3.40 12.22 -11.98
CA PRO A 75 3.65 10.91 -11.37
C PRO A 75 2.97 9.81 -12.18
N LEU A 76 3.31 8.56 -11.85
CA LEU A 76 2.58 7.42 -12.40
C LEU A 76 1.20 7.33 -11.73
N PRO A 77 0.12 7.26 -12.52
CA PRO A 77 -1.23 7.10 -11.99
C PRO A 77 -1.39 5.73 -11.33
N THR A 78 -2.32 5.62 -10.38
CA THR A 78 -2.73 4.30 -9.90
C THR A 78 -3.31 3.51 -11.07
N TYR A 79 -2.92 2.25 -11.20
CA TYR A 79 -3.29 1.38 -12.30
C TYR A 79 -3.73 0.02 -11.77
N PHE A 80 -4.73 -0.58 -12.42
CA PHE A 80 -5.26 -1.89 -12.08
C PHE A 80 -5.29 -2.78 -13.31
N GLU A 81 -4.63 -3.93 -13.25
CA GLU A 81 -4.78 -5.01 -14.22
C GLU A 81 -5.54 -6.15 -13.57
N LEU A 82 -6.65 -6.59 -14.18
CA LEU A 82 -7.47 -7.68 -13.67
C LEU A 82 -7.60 -8.81 -14.69
N GLU A 83 -7.34 -10.03 -14.23
CA GLU A 83 -7.61 -11.27 -14.94
C GLU A 83 -8.90 -11.89 -14.41
N PHE A 84 -9.93 -11.94 -15.26
CA PHE A 84 -11.23 -12.50 -14.92
C PHE A 84 -11.31 -13.98 -15.32
N PRO A 85 -11.68 -14.88 -14.38
CA PRO A 85 -11.88 -16.28 -14.69
C PRO A 85 -13.19 -16.52 -15.44
N GLU A 86 -13.36 -17.74 -15.98
CA GLU A 86 -14.64 -18.16 -16.54
C GLU A 86 -15.78 -18.00 -15.50
N GLY A 87 -16.93 -17.49 -15.95
CA GLY A 87 -18.08 -17.22 -15.09
C GLY A 87 -18.08 -15.85 -14.43
N ILE A 88 -17.08 -15.00 -14.71
CA ILE A 88 -17.02 -13.61 -14.24
C ILE A 88 -16.78 -12.66 -15.41
N GLU A 89 -17.58 -11.60 -15.46
CA GLU A 89 -17.43 -10.53 -16.45
C GLU A 89 -17.34 -9.16 -15.76
N ALA A 90 -16.43 -8.31 -16.22
CA ALA A 90 -16.32 -6.94 -15.73
C ALA A 90 -17.50 -6.09 -16.20
N ILE A 91 -18.09 -5.31 -15.29
CA ILE A 91 -19.07 -4.27 -15.62
C ILE A 91 -18.35 -2.91 -15.60
N GLY A 92 -17.86 -2.50 -16.78
CA GLY A 92 -17.11 -1.26 -16.93
C GLY A 92 -15.72 -1.31 -16.32
N ALA A 93 -15.08 -0.14 -16.21
CA ALA A 93 -13.75 0.02 -15.64
C ALA A 93 -13.79 0.16 -14.10
N VAL A 94 -12.62 0.01 -13.48
CA VAL A 94 -12.40 0.34 -12.07
C VAL A 94 -12.75 1.80 -11.82
N LYS A 95 -13.60 2.05 -10.83
CA LYS A 95 -14.06 3.38 -10.46
C LYS A 95 -13.35 3.84 -9.19
N GLU A 96 -12.96 5.10 -9.18
CA GLU A 96 -12.50 5.82 -7.99
C GLU A 96 -13.58 6.79 -7.49
N CYS A 97 -13.35 7.42 -6.34
CA CYS A 97 -14.13 8.55 -5.87
C CYS A 97 -13.65 9.87 -6.52
N ASP A 98 -14.28 10.98 -6.17
CA ASP A 98 -13.83 12.30 -6.63
C ASP A 98 -12.49 12.65 -5.97
N PRO A 99 -11.43 12.92 -6.75
CA PRO A 99 -10.10 13.21 -6.19
C PRO A 99 -9.98 14.63 -5.66
N ILE A 100 -9.03 14.82 -4.75
CA ILE A 100 -8.51 16.14 -4.38
C ILE A 100 -7.74 16.68 -5.58
N VAL A 101 -7.94 17.96 -5.90
CA VAL A 101 -7.24 18.65 -6.98
C VAL A 101 -6.43 19.81 -6.40
N GLU A 102 -5.13 19.62 -6.27
CA GLU A 102 -4.23 20.62 -5.70
C GLU A 102 -2.88 20.65 -6.44
N TYR A 103 -2.18 21.77 -6.28
CA TYR A 103 -0.86 21.99 -6.88
C TYR A 103 0.20 21.14 -6.17
N ASP A 104 0.84 20.25 -6.91
CA ASP A 104 1.95 19.46 -6.40
C ASP A 104 3.30 20.13 -6.73
N PRO A 105 4.09 20.53 -5.72
CA PRO A 105 5.37 21.20 -5.94
C PRO A 105 6.45 20.28 -6.54
N ASN A 106 6.33 18.95 -6.42
CA ASN A 106 7.26 18.00 -7.02
C ASN A 106 7.18 18.02 -8.55
N PHE A 107 5.98 18.25 -9.09
CA PHE A 107 5.70 18.24 -10.52
C PHE A 107 5.38 19.62 -11.10
N MET A 108 5.21 20.62 -10.24
CA MET A 108 4.89 22.00 -10.58
C MET A 108 3.59 22.14 -11.39
N MET A 109 2.56 21.39 -11.01
CA MET A 109 1.27 21.36 -11.69
C MET A 109 0.15 20.91 -10.76
N ASP A 110 -1.11 21.18 -11.14
CA ASP A 110 -2.27 20.65 -10.44
C ASP A 110 -2.41 19.15 -10.72
N LEU A 111 -2.47 18.34 -9.66
CA LEU A 111 -2.63 16.89 -9.73
C LEU A 111 -3.90 16.45 -9.02
N LYS A 112 -4.36 15.26 -9.42
CA LYS A 112 -5.49 14.56 -8.78
C LYS A 112 -4.95 13.46 -7.88
N PHE A 113 -5.27 13.52 -6.60
CA PHE A 113 -4.78 12.55 -5.61
C PHE A 113 -5.78 12.31 -4.48
N PHE A 114 -5.45 11.36 -3.63
CA PHE A 114 -6.21 10.97 -2.44
C PHE A 114 -5.29 10.90 -1.23
N GLU A 115 -5.87 11.15 -0.05
CA GLU A 115 -5.20 11.13 1.26
C GLU A 115 -6.05 10.30 2.24
N GLU A 116 -5.45 9.92 3.37
CA GLU A 116 -6.10 9.16 4.46
C GLU A 116 -6.67 7.79 4.06
N GLU A 117 -7.89 7.74 3.52
CA GLU A 117 -8.56 6.50 3.11
C GLU A 117 -9.20 6.66 1.73
N VAL A 118 -8.99 5.67 0.85
CA VAL A 118 -9.57 5.67 -0.48
C VAL A 118 -9.91 4.26 -0.95
N ASN A 119 -11.07 4.12 -1.61
CA ASN A 119 -11.51 2.88 -2.22
C ASN A 119 -11.65 3.00 -3.75
N TRP A 120 -11.09 2.02 -4.46
CA TRP A 120 -11.39 1.74 -5.86
C TRP A 120 -12.32 0.54 -5.96
N VAL A 121 -13.22 0.57 -6.94
CA VAL A 121 -14.26 -0.45 -7.08
C VAL A 121 -14.36 -0.95 -8.51
N GLN A 122 -14.12 -2.25 -8.71
CA GLN A 122 -14.49 -2.97 -9.92
C GLN A 122 -15.79 -3.74 -9.69
N THR A 123 -16.86 -3.35 -10.38
CA THR A 123 -18.10 -4.14 -10.38
C THR A 123 -17.98 -5.30 -11.36
N VAL A 124 -18.40 -6.50 -10.96
CA VAL A 124 -18.40 -7.71 -11.78
C VAL A 124 -19.77 -8.39 -11.79
N GLN A 125 -20.10 -9.03 -12.91
CA GLN A 125 -21.25 -9.91 -13.08
C GLN A 125 -20.82 -11.37 -12.93
N VAL A 126 -21.50 -12.10 -12.05
CA VAL A 126 -21.39 -13.57 -11.97
C VAL A 126 -22.33 -14.17 -13.01
N THR A 127 -21.76 -14.86 -13.99
CA THR A 127 -22.47 -15.45 -15.14
C THR A 127 -22.57 -16.98 -15.10
N GLY A 128 -21.83 -17.64 -14.20
CA GLY A 128 -21.83 -19.09 -14.06
C GLY A 128 -21.12 -19.59 -12.80
N ASP A 129 -20.72 -20.86 -12.82
CA ASP A 129 -19.96 -21.48 -11.73
C ASP A 129 -18.52 -20.99 -11.71
N VAL A 130 -18.13 -20.28 -10.65
CA VAL A 130 -16.81 -19.66 -10.50
C VAL A 130 -15.86 -20.59 -9.74
N LYS A 131 -14.83 -21.10 -10.42
CA LYS A 131 -13.86 -22.05 -9.84
C LYS A 131 -12.54 -21.43 -9.43
N GLU A 132 -12.25 -20.25 -9.96
CA GLU A 132 -10.98 -19.56 -9.77
C GLU A 132 -11.23 -18.15 -9.21
N ALA A 133 -10.21 -17.59 -8.55
CA ALA A 133 -10.25 -16.21 -8.08
C ALA A 133 -10.08 -15.23 -9.25
N VAL A 134 -10.65 -14.03 -9.13
CA VAL A 134 -10.18 -12.88 -9.93
C VAL A 134 -8.82 -12.47 -9.39
N LYS A 135 -7.82 -12.39 -10.26
CA LYS A 135 -6.43 -12.10 -9.91
C LYS A 135 -5.94 -10.89 -10.67
N GLY A 136 -4.78 -10.39 -10.29
CA GLY A 136 -4.14 -9.30 -11.00
C GLY A 136 -3.13 -8.60 -10.12
N TYR A 137 -2.75 -7.41 -10.55
CA TYR A 137 -1.89 -6.53 -9.78
C TYR A 137 -2.39 -5.09 -9.90
N LEU A 138 -2.14 -4.31 -8.86
CA LEU A 138 -2.23 -2.86 -8.92
C LEU A 138 -0.83 -2.27 -8.91
N SER A 139 -0.64 -1.13 -9.58
CA SER A 139 0.60 -0.36 -9.59
C SER A 139 0.29 1.05 -9.15
N PHE A 140 1.08 1.62 -8.25
CA PHE A 140 0.82 2.94 -7.70
C PHE A 140 2.11 3.66 -7.32
N MET A 141 2.00 4.98 -7.17
CA MET A 141 3.09 5.85 -6.74
C MET A 141 2.57 6.77 -5.63
N VAL A 142 3.43 7.05 -4.65
CA VAL A 142 3.09 7.87 -3.48
C VAL A 142 4.13 8.96 -3.28
N CYS A 143 3.68 10.13 -2.87
CA CYS A 143 4.57 11.24 -2.57
C CYS A 143 4.19 11.90 -1.25
N ASP A 144 5.18 12.52 -0.63
CA ASP A 144 5.00 13.55 0.38
C ASP A 144 5.33 14.92 -0.26
N GLU A 145 5.27 16.00 0.52
CA GLU A 145 5.57 17.36 0.06
C GLU A 145 6.98 17.55 -0.55
N SER A 146 7.91 16.62 -0.28
CA SER A 146 9.34 16.76 -0.59
C SER A 146 9.87 15.75 -1.60
N ARG A 147 9.22 14.60 -1.74
CA ARG A 147 9.71 13.49 -2.57
C ARG A 147 8.59 12.52 -2.92
N CYS A 148 8.90 11.70 -3.90
CA CYS A 148 8.12 10.53 -4.26
C CYS A 148 8.89 9.25 -4.04
N LEU A 149 8.20 8.18 -3.68
CA LEU A 149 8.76 6.84 -3.68
C LEU A 149 8.68 6.22 -5.09
N PRO A 150 9.59 5.29 -5.42
CA PRO A 150 9.45 4.49 -6.64
C PRO A 150 8.08 3.80 -6.66
N PRO A 151 7.49 3.57 -7.85
CA PRO A 151 6.25 2.82 -7.96
C PRO A 151 6.37 1.42 -7.38
N GLU A 152 5.27 0.94 -6.84
CA GLU A 152 5.14 -0.41 -6.29
C GLU A 152 4.01 -1.16 -6.96
N ASP A 153 4.23 -2.45 -7.21
CA ASP A 153 3.24 -3.38 -7.74
C ASP A 153 2.79 -4.33 -6.63
N ILE A 154 1.47 -4.45 -6.42
CA ILE A 154 0.88 -5.35 -5.42
C ILE A 154 -0.04 -6.34 -6.12
N ASP A 155 0.31 -7.61 -6.03
CA ASP A 155 -0.53 -8.71 -6.49
C ASP A 155 -1.75 -8.90 -5.56
N PHE A 156 -2.91 -9.17 -6.14
CA PHE A 156 -4.13 -9.48 -5.40
C PHE A 156 -4.86 -10.70 -5.95
N ALA A 157 -5.74 -11.26 -5.12
CA ALA A 157 -6.67 -12.32 -5.51
C ALA A 157 -8.00 -12.22 -4.74
N PHE A 158 -9.10 -12.04 -5.45
CA PHE A 158 -10.45 -12.04 -4.91
C PHE A 158 -11.07 -13.43 -5.02
N ASP A 159 -11.29 -14.07 -3.87
CA ASP A 159 -12.08 -15.29 -3.79
C ASP A 159 -13.58 -14.96 -3.69
N ILE A 160 -14.24 -15.07 -4.83
CA ILE A 160 -15.64 -14.66 -5.04
C ILE A 160 -16.64 -15.66 -4.45
N ASN A 161 -16.15 -16.85 -4.06
CA ASN A 161 -16.97 -17.88 -3.39
C ASN A 161 -17.08 -17.64 -1.88
N LYS A 162 -16.30 -16.71 -1.32
CA LYS A 162 -16.46 -16.29 0.08
C LYS A 162 -17.72 -15.44 0.22
N SER A 163 -18.31 -15.47 1.42
CA SER A 163 -19.46 -14.62 1.72
C SER A 163 -19.06 -13.15 1.54
N PRO A 164 -19.70 -12.41 0.61
CA PRO A 164 -19.40 -11.00 0.41
C PRO A 164 -19.86 -10.17 1.61
N ALA A 165 -19.13 -9.10 1.89
CA ALA A 165 -19.53 -8.09 2.85
C ALA A 165 -20.79 -7.33 2.36
N PRO A 166 -21.52 -6.65 3.27
CA PRO A 166 -22.61 -5.76 2.88
C PRO A 166 -22.15 -4.69 1.87
N PRO A 167 -23.09 -4.03 1.16
CA PRO A 167 -22.73 -2.94 0.25
C PRO A 167 -21.87 -1.87 0.91
N LEU A 168 -20.85 -1.41 0.18
CA LEU A 168 -20.03 -0.28 0.59
C LEU A 168 -20.84 1.01 0.39
N GLU A 169 -21.15 1.71 1.48
CA GLU A 169 -22.00 2.91 1.43
C GLU A 169 -21.29 4.12 0.82
N GLU A 170 -20.00 4.30 1.14
CA GLU A 170 -19.16 5.41 0.67
C GLU A 170 -17.79 4.89 0.24
N ARG A 171 -17.24 5.43 -0.86
CA ARG A 171 -15.92 5.02 -1.38
C ARG A 171 -14.77 5.81 -0.76
N CYS A 172 -15.02 7.04 -0.34
CA CYS A 172 -14.04 7.89 0.32
C CYS A 172 -14.80 8.68 1.40
N PRO A 173 -14.23 8.84 2.61
CA PRO A 173 -14.80 9.70 3.66
C PRO A 173 -14.79 11.19 3.28
#